data_AF-A0A6G2FTJ0-F1
#
_entry.id   AF-A0A6G2FTJ0-F1
#
_cell.length_a   1.000
_cell.length_b   1.000
_cell.length_c   1.000
_cell.angle_alpha   90.00
_cell.angle_beta   90.00
_cell.angle_gamma   90.00
#
_symmetry.space_group_name_H-M   'P 1'
#
loop_
_entity.id
_entity.type
_entity.pdbx_description
1 polymer ?
#
loop_
_entity_poly.entity_id
_entity_poly.type
_entity_poly.pdbx_seq_one_letter_code
_entity_poly.pdbx_strand_id
1 'polypeptide(L)'
;MAGDVSRSDDFYKIFQYNDILDDTADAIRRKQKDDDLEFGVTGSVEVADDYHKMRMESIFDGEETTFNLGEDDAIKTGLNVQSGHSGFHGLKIQPAALREICTNGMKGWVADMTFEQTHSEEYQPALFHHGVNAVIDGTEDLEHRLENAQNEYLAGGKDELRIMMHEMIGEFLDTPVADIPLSLEQEVGDDEISLYKAYQSMTRALSHHAREDLPQYKVDEGFERAATLLDTGYNELPDAKQLGRQTVERRANEVIENSDAEMYFDGEDQTLRELMEEHEITV
;
A
#
# COMPACT_ATOMS: atom_id res chain seq x y z
N MET A 1 35.37 21.59 -5.26
CA MET A 1 34.78 22.65 -6.08
C MET A 1 33.34 22.79 -5.62
N ALA A 2 33.05 23.88 -4.92
CA ALA A 2 31.72 24.17 -4.40
C ALA A 2 30.84 24.63 -5.57
N GLY A 3 29.69 23.97 -5.74
CA GLY A 3 28.61 24.48 -6.58
C GLY A 3 27.81 25.51 -5.79
N ASP A 4 27.60 26.67 -6.37
CA ASP A 4 26.74 27.74 -5.89
C ASP A 4 25.35 27.21 -5.49
N VAL A 5 25.06 27.14 -4.19
CA VAL A 5 23.71 27.05 -3.63
C VAL A 5 23.27 28.45 -3.23
N SER A 6 22.83 29.23 -4.20
CA SER A 6 22.29 30.56 -3.92
C SER A 6 20.88 30.44 -3.31
N ARG A 7 20.74 30.78 -2.01
CA ARG A 7 19.48 31.13 -1.31
C ARG A 7 18.41 30.02 -1.15
N SER A 8 18.79 28.82 -0.70
CA SER A 8 17.84 27.72 -0.43
C SER A 8 17.58 27.41 1.05
N ASP A 9 18.34 27.99 1.99
CA ASP A 9 18.28 27.57 3.41
C ASP A 9 16.92 27.86 4.09
N ASP A 10 16.11 28.77 3.53
CA ASP A 10 14.79 29.11 4.08
C ASP A 10 13.66 28.17 3.62
N PHE A 11 13.86 27.33 2.59
CA PHE A 11 12.77 26.56 1.96
C PHE A 11 13.01 25.05 1.85
N TYR A 12 14.21 24.57 2.21
CA TYR A 12 14.57 23.17 2.06
C TYR A 12 15.34 22.66 3.28
N LYS A 13 14.66 21.91 4.14
CA LYS A 13 15.19 21.35 5.38
C LYS A 13 15.49 19.87 5.19
N ILE A 14 16.75 19.52 5.35
CA ILE A 14 17.22 18.14 5.25
C ILE A 14 17.00 17.46 6.59
N PHE A 15 16.21 16.38 6.60
CA PHE A 15 16.00 15.54 7.78
C PHE A 15 17.12 14.49 7.83
N GLN A 16 17.85 14.38 8.94
CA GLN A 16 18.93 13.41 9.00
C GLN A 16 18.37 12.01 9.24
N TYR A 17 18.87 11.02 8.50
CA TYR A 17 18.45 9.64 8.67
C TYR A 17 18.70 9.10 10.07
N ASN A 18 19.80 9.50 10.72
CA ASN A 18 20.05 9.11 12.12
C ASN A 18 18.99 9.66 13.07
N ASP A 19 18.58 10.93 12.92
CA ASP A 19 17.55 11.55 13.76
C ASP A 19 16.22 10.78 13.59
N ILE A 20 15.87 10.41 12.35
CA ILE A 20 14.68 9.60 12.06
C ILE A 20 14.72 8.23 12.77
N LEU A 21 15.86 7.54 12.73
CA LEU A 21 16.02 6.23 13.38
C LEU A 21 15.94 6.36 14.91
N ASP A 22 16.61 7.36 15.48
CA ASP A 22 16.64 7.60 16.92
C ASP A 22 15.25 8.00 17.45
N ASP A 23 14.56 8.93 16.77
CA ASP A 23 13.23 9.37 17.16
C ASP A 23 12.18 8.26 16.99
N THR A 24 12.31 7.40 15.98
CA THR A 24 11.46 6.20 15.84
C THR A 24 11.69 5.23 17.01
N ALA A 25 12.94 4.92 17.33
CA ALA A 25 13.28 4.02 18.43
C ALA A 25 12.82 4.58 19.79
N ASP A 26 12.98 5.88 20.00
CA ASP A 26 12.56 6.54 21.24
C ASP A 26 11.03 6.62 21.34
N ALA A 27 10.31 6.83 20.23
CA ALA A 27 8.86 6.76 20.20
C ALA A 27 8.33 5.38 20.62
N ILE A 28 8.92 4.31 20.07
CA ILE A 28 8.60 2.92 20.42
C ILE A 28 8.86 2.65 21.91
N ARG A 29 10.09 2.91 22.38
CA ARG A 29 10.48 2.65 23.79
C ARG A 29 9.61 3.42 24.77
N ARG A 30 9.24 4.65 24.41
CA ARG A 30 8.38 5.48 25.22
C ARG A 30 6.97 4.90 25.30
N LYS A 31 6.36 4.51 24.18
CA LYS A 31 5.03 3.89 24.17
C LYS A 31 5.02 2.60 24.99
N GLN A 32 6.02 1.73 24.81
CA GLN A 32 6.19 0.52 25.63
C GLN A 32 6.20 0.82 27.14
N LYS A 33 6.95 1.85 27.53
CA LYS A 33 7.08 2.22 28.95
C LYS A 33 5.86 2.93 29.51
N ASP A 34 5.26 3.85 28.73
CA ASP A 34 4.15 4.70 29.18
C ASP A 34 2.87 3.87 29.36
N ASP A 35 2.66 2.86 28.51
CA ASP A 35 1.47 2.00 28.51
C ASP A 35 1.71 0.59 29.08
N ASP A 36 2.92 0.31 29.60
CA ASP A 36 3.33 -0.98 30.17
C ASP A 36 3.13 -2.17 29.20
N LEU A 37 3.47 -1.96 27.93
CA LEU A 37 3.30 -2.94 26.84
C LEU A 37 4.57 -3.78 26.62
N GLU A 38 4.38 -5.08 26.38
CA GLU A 38 5.47 -6.04 26.12
C GLU A 38 5.41 -6.57 24.68
N PHE A 39 6.02 -5.84 23.73
CA PHE A 39 6.19 -6.31 22.35
C PHE A 39 7.65 -6.22 21.89
N GLY A 40 8.08 -7.18 21.05
CA GLY A 40 9.36 -7.14 20.35
C GLY A 40 9.30 -6.23 19.13
N VAL A 41 10.45 -5.71 18.69
CA VAL A 41 10.54 -5.00 17.41
C VAL A 41 11.63 -5.63 16.56
N THR A 42 11.27 -5.99 15.33
CA THR A 42 12.20 -6.47 14.30
C THR A 42 12.04 -5.61 13.06
N GLY A 43 13.08 -5.49 12.24
CA GLY A 43 13.00 -4.55 11.12
C GLY A 43 14.24 -4.53 10.25
N SER A 44 14.19 -3.70 9.22
CA SER A 44 15.30 -3.45 8.32
C SER A 44 15.37 -1.96 7.95
N VAL A 45 16.55 -1.51 7.56
CA VAL A 45 16.78 -0.16 7.03
C VAL A 45 17.51 -0.31 5.71
N GLU A 46 17.00 0.35 4.69
CA GLU A 46 17.57 0.41 3.36
C GLU A 46 17.84 1.86 2.98
N VAL A 47 18.96 2.12 2.34
CA VAL A 47 19.33 3.44 1.81
C VAL A 47 19.72 3.25 0.35
N ALA A 48 19.18 4.09 -0.51
CA ALA A 48 19.50 4.06 -1.94
C ALA A 48 21.01 4.24 -2.17
N ASP A 49 21.55 3.66 -3.24
CA ASP A 49 23.00 3.65 -3.55
C ASP A 49 23.64 5.06 -3.64
N ASP A 50 22.85 6.05 -4.04
CA ASP A 50 23.20 7.45 -4.17
C ASP A 50 22.73 8.31 -2.97
N TYR A 51 22.23 7.66 -1.91
CA TYR A 51 21.87 8.24 -0.61
C TYR A 51 20.75 9.28 -0.65
N HIS A 52 19.97 9.36 -1.72
CA HIS A 52 18.87 10.34 -1.81
C HIS A 52 17.57 9.86 -1.15
N LYS A 53 17.45 8.57 -0.80
CA LYS A 53 16.28 7.99 -0.14
C LYS A 53 16.69 6.97 0.91
N MET A 54 15.91 6.92 1.99
CA MET A 54 15.98 5.91 3.04
C MET A 54 14.58 5.35 3.30
N ARG A 55 14.53 4.06 3.58
CA ARG A 55 13.35 3.32 4.02
C ARG A 55 13.71 2.56 5.29
N MET A 56 12.83 2.58 6.27
CA MET A 56 12.91 1.78 7.49
C MET A 56 11.58 1.04 7.65
N GLU A 57 11.66 -0.26 7.85
CA GLU A 57 10.52 -1.09 8.20
C GLU A 57 10.71 -1.62 9.62
N SER A 58 9.67 -1.52 10.45
CA SER A 58 9.63 -2.03 11.81
C SER A 58 8.35 -2.78 12.06
N ILE A 59 8.46 -4.05 12.43
CA ILE A 59 7.37 -4.96 12.72
C ILE A 59 7.31 -5.14 14.24
N PHE A 60 6.14 -4.91 14.82
CA PHE A 60 5.92 -5.06 16.24
C PHE A 60 5.34 -6.46 16.51
N ASP A 61 5.95 -7.17 17.46
CA ASP A 61 5.65 -8.57 17.76
C ASP A 61 5.20 -8.70 19.23
N GLY A 62 3.90 -8.56 19.44
CA GLY A 62 3.22 -8.67 20.73
C GLY A 62 1.73 -8.93 20.55
N GLU A 63 1.03 -9.20 21.64
CA GLU A 63 -0.42 -9.50 21.60
C GLU A 63 -1.23 -8.29 21.12
N GLU A 64 -0.79 -7.07 21.44
CA GLU A 64 -1.47 -5.81 21.11
C GLU A 64 -1.21 -5.33 19.67
N THR A 65 -0.26 -5.97 18.98
CA THR A 65 0.15 -5.61 17.62
C THR A 65 0.03 -6.78 16.66
N THR A 66 -0.66 -7.85 17.07
CA THR A 66 -0.86 -9.05 16.25
C THR A 66 -2.31 -9.48 16.34
N PHE A 67 -2.94 -9.68 15.19
CA PHE A 67 -4.29 -10.25 15.08
C PHE A 67 -4.32 -11.32 13.98
N ASN A 68 -5.37 -12.13 13.94
CA ASN A 68 -5.50 -13.20 12.94
C ASN A 68 -6.75 -12.98 12.09
N LEU A 69 -6.58 -12.95 10.76
CA LEU A 69 -7.71 -13.00 9.83
C LEU A 69 -7.99 -14.46 9.45
N GLY A 70 -8.76 -15.15 10.28
CA GLY A 70 -9.04 -16.58 10.12
C GLY A 70 -8.05 -17.48 10.89
N GLU A 71 -8.05 -18.77 10.61
CA GLU A 71 -7.38 -19.76 11.49
C GLU A 71 -5.84 -19.77 11.41
N ASP A 72 -5.23 -19.25 10.33
CA ASP A 72 -3.77 -19.36 10.09
C ASP A 72 -3.12 -18.11 9.44
N ASP A 73 -3.75 -16.93 9.52
CA ASP A 73 -3.27 -15.69 8.86
C ASP A 73 -2.93 -14.62 9.90
N ALA A 74 -1.77 -14.79 10.56
CA ALA A 74 -1.28 -13.84 11.56
C ALA A 74 -0.76 -12.58 10.88
N ILE A 75 -1.35 -11.44 11.24
CA ILE A 75 -1.00 -10.12 10.75
C ILE A 75 -0.35 -9.34 11.88
N LYS A 76 0.87 -8.86 11.62
CA LYS A 76 1.65 -8.07 12.58
C LYS A 76 1.65 -6.61 12.17
N THR A 77 1.28 -5.71 13.07
CA THR A 77 1.31 -4.28 12.81
C THR A 77 2.70 -3.69 13.06
N GLY A 78 2.93 -2.50 12.51
CA GLY A 78 4.20 -1.83 12.66
C GLY A 78 4.29 -0.54 11.85
N LEU A 79 5.52 -0.06 11.67
CA LEU A 79 5.82 1.22 11.05
C LEU A 79 6.73 1.07 9.82
N ASN A 80 6.33 1.67 8.70
CA ASN A 80 7.21 1.93 7.57
C ASN A 80 7.49 3.43 7.51
N VAL A 81 8.76 3.81 7.50
CA VAL A 81 9.22 5.19 7.47
C VAL A 81 10.06 5.38 6.22
N GLN A 82 9.70 6.36 5.40
CA GLN A 82 10.47 6.73 4.22
C GLN A 82 10.92 8.19 4.34
N SER A 83 12.14 8.48 3.92
CA SER A 83 12.64 9.85 3.82
C SER A 83 13.41 10.06 2.55
N GLY A 84 13.09 11.13 1.84
CA GLY A 84 13.79 11.57 0.65
C GLY A 84 14.67 12.78 0.92
N HIS A 85 15.67 12.99 0.08
CA HIS A 85 16.45 14.22 -0.05
C HIS A 85 16.31 14.80 -1.46
N SER A 86 15.28 14.38 -2.19
CA SER A 86 14.95 14.90 -3.51
C SER A 86 13.43 14.97 -3.66
N GLY A 87 12.91 16.17 -3.93
CA GLY A 87 11.49 16.38 -4.23
C GLY A 87 10.72 17.16 -3.17
N PHE A 88 9.39 17.02 -3.17
CA PHE A 88 8.47 17.74 -2.28
C PHE A 88 8.21 17.02 -0.94
N HIS A 89 8.45 15.72 -0.84
CA HIS A 89 8.23 14.93 0.37
C HIS A 89 9.57 14.67 1.07
N GLY A 90 9.68 15.08 2.34
CA GLY A 90 10.90 14.90 3.13
C GLY A 90 10.84 13.72 4.09
N LEU A 91 9.67 13.47 4.69
CA LEU A 91 9.43 12.35 5.60
C LEU A 91 8.02 11.81 5.39
N LYS A 92 7.88 10.49 5.38
CA LYS A 92 6.63 9.76 5.30
C LYS A 92 6.64 8.66 6.35
N ILE A 93 5.58 8.57 7.15
CA ILE A 93 5.43 7.58 8.22
C ILE A 93 4.11 6.86 7.99
N GLN A 94 4.16 5.54 7.91
CA GLN A 94 3.05 4.67 7.56
C GLN A 94 2.86 3.59 8.62
N PRO A 95 1.97 3.84 9.60
CA PRO A 95 1.37 2.81 10.44
C PRO A 95 0.60 1.83 9.56
N ALA A 96 0.76 0.54 9.84
CA ALA A 96 0.41 -0.47 8.87
C ALA A 96 0.43 -1.87 9.44
N ALA A 97 -0.05 -2.82 8.62
CA ALA A 97 0.05 -4.25 8.86
C ALA A 97 1.04 -4.91 7.89
N LEU A 98 1.72 -5.94 8.37
CA LEU A 98 2.50 -6.87 7.58
C LEU A 98 1.83 -8.24 7.61
N ARG A 99 1.47 -8.74 6.43
CA ARG A 99 0.95 -10.09 6.22
C ARG A 99 2.04 -11.01 5.66
N GLU A 100 2.07 -12.26 6.10
CA GLU A 100 2.86 -13.31 5.43
C GLU A 100 2.08 -13.86 4.22
N ILE A 101 2.55 -13.58 3.01
CA ILE A 101 1.84 -13.85 1.73
C ILE A 101 1.99 -15.31 1.27
N CYS A 102 3.08 -15.99 1.64
CA CYS A 102 3.30 -17.37 1.23
C CYS A 102 4.25 -18.12 2.18
N THR A 103 4.15 -19.45 2.19
CA THR A 103 4.93 -20.37 3.05
C THR A 103 6.44 -20.34 2.82
N ASN A 104 6.93 -19.67 1.78
CA ASN A 104 8.34 -19.35 1.57
C ASN A 104 8.77 -18.04 2.27
N GLY A 105 7.91 -17.45 3.11
CA GLY A 105 8.25 -16.34 4.01
C GLY A 105 8.24 -14.96 3.37
N MET A 106 7.54 -14.76 2.24
CA MET A 106 7.36 -13.41 1.68
C MET A 106 6.30 -12.65 2.45
N LYS A 107 6.52 -11.35 2.61
CA LYS A 107 5.74 -10.48 3.47
C LYS A 107 5.28 -9.25 2.68
N GLY A 108 4.04 -8.80 2.88
CA GLY A 108 3.48 -7.61 2.23
C GLY A 108 3.03 -6.57 3.25
N TRP A 109 3.33 -5.30 2.98
CA TRP A 109 3.05 -4.17 3.87
C TRP A 109 1.78 -3.42 3.42
N VAL A 110 0.86 -3.20 4.36
CA VAL A 110 -0.45 -2.56 4.16
C VAL A 110 -0.48 -1.25 4.92
N ALA A 111 -0.25 -0.12 4.26
CA ALA A 111 -0.37 1.17 4.92
C ALA A 111 -1.83 1.42 5.32
N ASP A 112 -2.08 1.49 6.62
CA ASP A 112 -3.38 1.83 7.18
C ASP A 112 -3.64 3.33 7.05
N MET A 113 -2.61 4.12 7.37
CA MET A 113 -2.62 5.56 7.25
C MET A 113 -1.24 6.08 6.86
N THR A 114 -1.16 7.35 6.47
CA THR A 114 0.10 7.99 6.10
C THR A 114 0.19 9.38 6.73
N PHE A 115 1.29 9.64 7.43
CA PHE A 115 1.70 10.97 7.87
C PHE A 115 2.84 11.46 6.99
N GLU A 116 2.70 12.66 6.41
CA GLU A 116 3.71 13.23 5.52
C GLU A 116 4.18 14.58 6.03
N GLN A 117 5.46 14.83 5.81
CA GLN A 117 6.10 16.11 6.05
C GLN A 117 6.97 16.46 4.84
N THR A 118 6.84 17.71 4.40
CA THR A 118 7.60 18.24 3.26
C THR A 118 8.92 18.85 3.72
N HIS A 119 9.88 19.01 2.81
CA HIS A 119 11.13 19.72 3.11
C HIS A 119 10.94 21.22 3.42
N SER A 120 9.73 21.77 3.21
CA SER A 120 9.43 23.16 3.56
C SER A 120 9.13 23.36 5.06
N GLU A 121 8.92 22.27 5.80
CA GLU A 121 8.50 22.26 7.20
C GLU A 121 9.67 21.92 8.13
N GLU A 122 9.66 22.47 9.35
CA GLU A 122 10.60 22.04 10.41
C GLU A 122 10.45 20.55 10.69
N TYR A 123 11.56 19.84 10.89
CA TYR A 123 11.54 18.43 11.29
C TYR A 123 10.69 18.25 12.55
N GLN A 124 9.75 17.29 12.53
CA GLN A 124 8.81 17.05 13.63
C GLN A 124 8.97 15.64 14.23
N PRO A 125 9.77 15.50 15.30
CA PRO A 125 9.89 14.23 16.05
C PRO A 125 8.55 13.68 16.56
N ALA A 126 7.58 14.57 16.81
CA ALA A 126 6.25 14.18 17.26
C ALA A 126 5.50 13.26 16.28
N LEU A 127 5.82 13.31 14.98
CA LEU A 127 5.19 12.44 13.98
C LEU A 127 5.51 10.96 14.22
N PHE A 128 6.68 10.63 14.77
CA PHE A 128 7.03 9.24 15.12
C PHE A 128 6.19 8.73 16.29
N HIS A 129 5.93 9.59 17.28
CA HIS A 129 5.01 9.26 18.37
C HIS A 129 3.59 9.05 17.85
N HIS A 130 3.11 9.88 16.91
CA HIS A 130 1.81 9.68 16.28
C HIS A 130 1.76 8.38 15.47
N GLY A 131 2.82 8.08 14.72
CA GLY A 131 2.93 6.83 13.98
C GLY A 131 2.86 5.60 14.87
N VAL A 132 3.69 5.55 15.93
CA VAL A 132 3.69 4.44 16.90
C VAL A 132 2.36 4.33 17.63
N ASN A 133 1.76 5.45 18.06
CA ASN A 133 0.45 5.43 18.70
C ASN A 133 -0.62 4.90 17.74
N ALA A 134 -0.61 5.33 16.48
CA ALA A 134 -1.54 4.83 15.48
C ALA A 134 -1.40 3.33 15.23
N VAL A 135 -0.18 2.78 15.31
CA VAL A 135 0.01 1.32 15.24
C VAL A 135 -0.66 0.63 16.42
N ILE A 136 -0.34 1.04 17.66
CA ILE A 136 -0.85 0.36 18.86
C ILE A 136 -2.35 0.55 19.00
N ASP A 137 -2.82 1.79 18.90
CA ASP A 137 -4.20 2.18 19.15
C ASP A 137 -5.10 1.81 17.95
N GLY A 138 -4.54 1.65 16.75
CA GLY A 138 -5.26 1.36 15.51
C GLY A 138 -5.30 -0.12 15.12
N THR A 139 -4.63 -1.03 15.85
CA THR A 139 -4.64 -2.48 15.53
C THR A 139 -6.08 -3.04 15.47
N GLU A 140 -6.92 -2.73 16.47
CA GLU A 140 -8.31 -3.22 16.51
C GLU A 140 -9.17 -2.62 15.38
N ASP A 141 -8.99 -1.33 15.07
CA ASP A 141 -9.72 -0.68 13.98
C ASP A 141 -9.33 -1.30 12.62
N LEU A 142 -8.04 -1.58 12.42
CA LEU A 142 -7.55 -2.25 11.23
C LEU A 142 -8.09 -3.68 11.12
N GLU A 143 -8.09 -4.45 12.22
CA GLU A 143 -8.69 -5.80 12.26
C GLU A 143 -10.16 -5.75 11.81
N HIS A 144 -10.99 -4.92 12.44
CA HIS A 144 -12.39 -4.76 12.06
C HIS A 144 -12.56 -4.31 10.61
N ARG A 145 -11.67 -3.43 10.11
CA ARG A 145 -11.72 -2.96 8.73
C ARG A 145 -11.44 -4.08 7.75
N LEU A 146 -10.44 -4.91 8.02
CA LEU A 146 -10.13 -6.07 7.18
C LEU A 146 -11.22 -7.14 7.25
N GLU A 147 -11.82 -7.38 8.42
CA GLU A 147 -12.99 -8.25 8.56
C GLU A 147 -14.20 -7.74 7.75
N ASN A 148 -14.46 -6.44 7.78
CA ASN A 148 -15.53 -5.83 6.98
C ASN A 148 -15.21 -5.91 5.48
N ALA A 149 -13.95 -5.73 5.09
CA ALA A 149 -13.50 -5.84 3.71
C ALA A 149 -13.68 -7.25 3.13
N GLN A 150 -13.73 -8.29 3.97
CA GLN A 150 -14.06 -9.66 3.54
C GLN A 150 -15.52 -9.79 3.11
N ASN A 151 -16.39 -8.88 3.52
CA ASN A 151 -17.84 -8.92 3.29
C ASN A 151 -18.33 -7.88 2.26
N GLU A 152 -17.43 -7.11 1.66
CA GLU A 152 -17.73 -6.08 0.66
C GLU A 152 -17.25 -6.55 -0.72
N TYR A 153 -18.15 -6.78 -1.66
CA TYR A 153 -17.89 -7.56 -2.88
C TYR A 153 -17.98 -6.72 -4.16
N LEU A 154 -17.00 -6.93 -5.05
CA LEU A 154 -17.01 -6.44 -6.43
C LEU A 154 -18.11 -7.16 -7.21
N ALA A 155 -18.93 -6.39 -7.93
CA ALA A 155 -20.02 -6.95 -8.73
C ALA A 155 -19.47 -7.72 -9.94
N GLY A 156 -18.55 -7.11 -10.68
CA GLY A 156 -18.00 -7.65 -11.92
C GLY A 156 -16.99 -8.80 -11.76
N GLY A 157 -16.84 -9.32 -10.54
CA GLY A 157 -16.00 -10.47 -10.25
C GLY A 157 -14.54 -10.33 -10.70
N LYS A 158 -13.98 -11.42 -11.23
CA LYS A 158 -12.56 -11.51 -11.59
C LYS A 158 -12.16 -10.57 -12.73
N ASP A 159 -13.05 -10.38 -13.69
CA ASP A 159 -12.75 -9.59 -14.89
C ASP A 159 -12.67 -8.09 -14.55
N GLU A 160 -13.58 -7.62 -13.70
CA GLU A 160 -13.48 -6.27 -13.12
C GLU A 160 -12.19 -6.10 -12.32
N LEU A 161 -11.87 -7.06 -11.44
CA LEU A 161 -10.64 -6.99 -10.65
C LEU A 161 -9.40 -7.02 -11.56
N ARG A 162 -9.40 -7.79 -12.65
CA ARG A 162 -8.29 -7.83 -13.60
C ARG A 162 -8.04 -6.46 -14.20
N ILE A 163 -9.08 -5.77 -14.68
CA ILE A 163 -8.97 -4.39 -15.21
C ILE A 163 -8.41 -3.47 -14.12
N MET A 164 -8.97 -3.55 -12.92
CA MET A 164 -8.54 -2.74 -11.78
C MET A 164 -7.05 -2.94 -11.47
N MET A 165 -6.56 -4.19 -11.47
CA MET A 165 -5.15 -4.51 -11.25
C MET A 165 -4.25 -3.93 -12.35
N HIS A 166 -4.67 -3.98 -13.62
CA HIS A 166 -3.91 -3.37 -14.71
C HIS A 166 -3.77 -1.86 -14.51
N GLU A 167 -4.85 -1.16 -14.16
CA GLU A 167 -4.83 0.29 -13.95
C GLU A 167 -4.06 0.71 -12.70
N MET A 168 -4.20 -0.04 -11.60
CA MET A 168 -3.63 0.34 -10.31
C MET A 168 -2.16 -0.06 -10.19
N ILE A 169 -1.81 -1.28 -10.60
CA ILE A 169 -0.50 -1.86 -10.32
C ILE A 169 0.26 -2.36 -11.55
N GLY A 170 -0.36 -2.33 -12.74
CA GLY A 170 0.23 -2.90 -13.96
C GLY A 170 1.60 -2.32 -14.30
N GLU A 171 1.85 -1.04 -14.04
CA GLU A 171 3.16 -0.43 -14.35
C GLU A 171 4.33 -0.94 -13.48
N PHE A 172 4.03 -1.57 -12.34
CA PHE A 172 5.04 -2.12 -11.43
C PHE A 172 5.44 -3.56 -11.78
N LEU A 173 4.64 -4.26 -12.58
CA LEU A 173 4.84 -5.69 -12.88
C LEU A 173 5.68 -5.90 -14.15
N ASP A 174 6.38 -7.03 -14.22
CA ASP A 174 7.25 -7.35 -15.36
C ASP A 174 6.44 -7.70 -16.60
N THR A 175 5.44 -8.58 -16.47
CA THR A 175 4.52 -8.95 -17.55
C THR A 175 3.07 -8.91 -17.02
N PRO A 176 2.45 -7.73 -16.90
CA PRO A 176 1.12 -7.58 -16.26
C PRO A 176 0.05 -8.51 -16.83
N VAL A 177 0.08 -8.73 -18.15
CA VAL A 177 -0.86 -9.60 -18.87
C VAL A 177 -0.81 -11.05 -18.39
N ALA A 178 0.37 -11.52 -17.95
CA ALA A 178 0.58 -12.88 -17.43
C ALA A 178 0.53 -12.92 -15.89
N ASP A 179 1.12 -11.92 -15.22
CA ASP A 179 1.29 -11.89 -13.77
C ASP A 179 -0.03 -11.66 -13.02
N ILE A 180 -0.92 -10.83 -13.57
CA ILE A 180 -2.21 -10.54 -12.95
C ILE A 180 -3.10 -11.80 -12.91
N PRO A 181 -3.33 -12.54 -14.02
CA PRO A 181 -4.09 -13.79 -13.98
C PRO A 181 -3.52 -14.83 -13.01
N LEU A 182 -2.20 -14.96 -12.91
CA LEU A 182 -1.56 -15.89 -11.98
C LEU A 182 -1.85 -15.51 -10.52
N SER A 183 -1.80 -14.21 -10.21
CA SER A 183 -2.10 -13.71 -8.87
C SER A 183 -3.57 -13.90 -8.50
N LEU A 184 -4.48 -13.67 -9.45
CA LEU A 184 -5.92 -13.91 -9.29
C LEU A 184 -6.22 -15.40 -9.04
N GLU A 185 -5.64 -16.30 -9.84
CA GLU A 185 -5.88 -17.75 -9.67
C GLU A 185 -5.47 -18.23 -8.27
N GLN A 186 -4.40 -17.66 -7.71
CA GLN A 186 -3.83 -18.08 -6.43
C GLN A 186 -4.59 -17.52 -5.22
N GLU A 187 -5.06 -16.27 -5.26
CA GLU A 187 -5.73 -15.65 -4.09
C GLU A 187 -7.26 -15.77 -4.12
N VAL A 188 -7.85 -15.83 -5.30
CA VAL A 188 -9.31 -15.78 -5.44
C VAL A 188 -9.94 -17.17 -5.64
N GLY A 189 -9.28 -18.07 -6.37
CA GLY A 189 -9.92 -19.33 -6.77
C GLY A 189 -11.19 -19.07 -7.59
N ASP A 190 -12.30 -19.77 -7.35
CA ASP A 190 -13.60 -19.56 -8.05
C ASP A 190 -14.64 -18.81 -7.21
N ASP A 191 -14.20 -18.15 -6.15
CA ASP A 191 -15.09 -17.50 -5.20
C ASP A 191 -15.49 -16.08 -5.64
N GLU A 192 -16.51 -15.53 -4.96
CA GLU A 192 -16.84 -14.10 -5.01
C GLU A 192 -15.64 -13.23 -4.59
N ILE A 193 -15.53 -12.04 -5.19
CA ILE A 193 -14.38 -11.16 -5.02
C ILE A 193 -14.70 -10.09 -3.99
N SER A 194 -14.22 -10.27 -2.76
CA SER A 194 -14.27 -9.22 -1.76
C SER A 194 -13.15 -8.20 -1.95
N LEU A 195 -13.29 -7.00 -1.39
CA LEU A 195 -12.23 -5.99 -1.37
C LEU A 195 -10.95 -6.53 -0.70
N TYR A 196 -11.10 -7.37 0.33
CA TYR A 196 -9.97 -8.07 0.93
C TYR A 196 -9.26 -8.96 -0.10
N LYS A 197 -9.98 -9.80 -0.85
CA LYS A 197 -9.37 -10.65 -1.89
C LYS A 197 -8.77 -9.85 -3.04
N ALA A 198 -9.40 -8.75 -3.44
CA ALA A 198 -8.87 -7.82 -4.42
C ALA A 198 -7.53 -7.23 -3.96
N TYR A 199 -7.47 -6.77 -2.71
CA TYR A 199 -6.27 -6.30 -2.07
C TYR A 199 -5.17 -7.36 -2.05
N GLN A 200 -5.48 -8.58 -1.60
CA GLN A 200 -4.51 -9.69 -1.55
C GLN A 200 -3.98 -10.06 -2.93
N SER A 201 -4.83 -10.03 -3.96
CA SER A 201 -4.41 -10.30 -5.34
C SER A 201 -3.39 -9.27 -5.82
N MET A 202 -3.61 -8.00 -5.50
CA MET A 202 -2.67 -6.92 -5.85
C MET A 202 -1.36 -7.04 -5.10
N THR A 203 -1.39 -7.23 -3.78
CA THR A 203 -0.17 -7.30 -2.98
C THR A 203 0.65 -8.54 -3.28
N ARG A 204 0.01 -9.65 -3.61
CA ARG A 204 0.69 -10.82 -4.15
C ARG A 204 1.39 -10.49 -5.47
N ALA A 205 0.71 -9.84 -6.40
CA ALA A 205 1.30 -9.45 -7.67
C ALA A 205 2.52 -8.55 -7.47
N LEU A 206 2.43 -7.51 -6.63
CA LEU A 206 3.59 -6.67 -6.27
C LEU A 206 4.72 -7.50 -5.64
N SER A 207 4.41 -8.42 -4.73
CA SER A 207 5.45 -9.15 -3.98
C SER A 207 6.19 -10.17 -4.85
N HIS A 208 5.50 -10.81 -5.80
CA HIS A 208 6.05 -11.90 -6.60
C HIS A 208 6.47 -11.52 -8.02
N HIS A 209 5.87 -10.47 -8.55
CA HIS A 209 5.93 -10.15 -9.97
C HIS A 209 6.30 -8.68 -10.23
N ALA A 210 6.60 -7.90 -9.19
CA ALA A 210 7.20 -6.59 -9.39
C ALA A 210 8.52 -6.73 -10.15
N ARG A 211 8.77 -5.78 -11.05
CA ARG A 211 9.99 -5.77 -11.85
C ARG A 211 11.23 -5.67 -10.97
N GLU A 212 12.21 -6.53 -11.24
CA GLU A 212 13.48 -6.56 -10.50
C GLU A 212 14.31 -5.27 -10.64
N ASP A 213 14.07 -4.47 -11.68
CA ASP A 213 14.77 -3.21 -11.91
C ASP A 213 14.16 -2.02 -11.14
N LEU A 214 13.00 -2.21 -10.49
CA LEU A 214 12.39 -1.19 -9.66
C LEU A 214 13.02 -1.20 -8.27
N PRO A 215 13.44 -0.03 -7.76
CA PRO A 215 13.85 0.06 -6.36
C PRO A 215 12.65 -0.15 -5.43
N GLN A 216 12.87 -0.65 -4.22
CA GLN A 216 11.81 -1.04 -3.28
C GLN A 216 10.79 0.09 -3.03
N TYR A 217 11.22 1.34 -2.93
CA TYR A 217 10.30 2.47 -2.72
C TYR A 217 9.30 2.66 -3.87
N LYS A 218 9.60 2.19 -5.09
CA LYS A 218 8.64 2.19 -6.21
C LYS A 218 7.63 1.07 -6.08
N VAL A 219 8.03 -0.08 -5.57
CA VAL A 219 7.11 -1.17 -5.26
C VAL A 219 6.18 -0.77 -4.12
N ASP A 220 6.68 -0.04 -3.12
CA ASP A 220 5.88 0.54 -2.04
C ASP A 220 4.77 1.47 -2.57
N GLU A 221 5.02 2.30 -3.61
CA GLU A 221 3.96 3.09 -4.26
C GLU A 221 2.83 2.18 -4.82
N GLY A 222 3.17 0.98 -5.31
CA GLY A 222 2.18 -0.01 -5.75
C GLY A 222 1.36 -0.59 -4.59
N PHE A 223 2.00 -0.92 -3.47
CA PHE A 223 1.31 -1.37 -2.26
C PHE A 223 0.37 -0.30 -1.69
N GLU A 224 0.76 0.97 -1.76
CA GLU A 224 -0.09 2.10 -1.36
C GLU A 224 -1.33 2.23 -2.24
N ARG A 225 -1.19 2.03 -3.55
CA ARG A 225 -2.36 1.98 -4.44
C ARG A 225 -3.26 0.80 -4.09
N ALA A 226 -2.70 -0.38 -3.86
CA ALA A 226 -3.51 -1.53 -3.42
C ALA A 226 -4.26 -1.21 -2.11
N ALA A 227 -3.62 -0.53 -1.16
CA ALA A 227 -4.24 -0.17 0.12
C ALA A 227 -5.48 0.73 -0.02
N THR A 228 -5.67 1.46 -1.14
CA THR A 228 -6.89 2.24 -1.37
C THR A 228 -8.14 1.38 -1.55
N LEU A 229 -7.99 0.05 -1.72
CA LEU A 229 -9.10 -0.90 -1.66
C LEU A 229 -9.66 -1.10 -0.25
N LEU A 230 -8.88 -0.72 0.76
CA LEU A 230 -9.18 -0.93 2.17
C LEU A 230 -9.35 0.40 2.93
N ASP A 231 -8.99 1.52 2.31
CA ASP A 231 -9.17 2.85 2.91
C ASP A 231 -9.42 3.94 1.87
N THR A 232 -10.43 4.76 2.12
CA THR A 232 -10.71 6.01 1.41
C THR A 232 -9.81 7.19 1.82
N GLY A 233 -8.95 7.01 2.82
CA GLY A 233 -8.14 8.03 3.48
C GLY A 233 -8.81 8.67 4.71
N TYR A 234 -10.00 8.19 5.07
CA TYR A 234 -10.76 8.64 6.25
C TYR A 234 -10.99 7.50 7.26
N ASN A 235 -10.22 6.42 7.17
CA ASN A 235 -10.42 5.18 7.92
C ASN A 235 -11.78 4.53 7.64
N GLU A 236 -12.22 4.58 6.39
CA GLU A 236 -13.48 4.01 5.93
C GLU A 236 -13.23 3.13 4.71
N LEU A 237 -13.91 1.99 4.64
CA LEU A 237 -13.87 1.13 3.45
C LEU A 237 -14.53 1.82 2.26
N PRO A 238 -13.95 1.69 1.05
CA PRO A 238 -14.63 2.13 -0.16
C PRO A 238 -15.84 1.24 -0.45
N ASP A 239 -16.86 1.80 -1.12
CA ASP A 239 -17.99 1.03 -1.67
C ASP A 239 -17.52 0.23 -2.90
N ALA A 240 -17.56 -1.11 -2.82
CA ALA A 240 -17.01 -1.96 -3.86
C ALA A 240 -17.75 -1.82 -5.19
N LYS A 241 -19.06 -1.61 -5.15
CA LYS A 241 -19.87 -1.45 -6.36
C LYS A 241 -19.54 -0.16 -7.08
N GLN A 242 -19.40 0.93 -6.33
CA GLN A 242 -18.99 2.22 -6.88
C GLN A 242 -17.57 2.15 -7.46
N LEU A 243 -16.64 1.50 -6.74
CA LEU A 243 -15.27 1.32 -7.20
C LEU A 243 -15.19 0.50 -8.50
N GLY A 244 -15.92 -0.61 -8.56
CA GLY A 244 -16.04 -1.44 -9.75
C GLY A 244 -16.62 -0.66 -10.94
N ARG A 245 -17.77 -0.01 -10.73
CA ARG A 245 -18.42 0.83 -11.73
C ARG A 245 -17.48 1.92 -12.28
N GLN A 246 -16.74 2.60 -11.41
CA GLN A 246 -15.80 3.66 -11.82
C GLN A 246 -14.62 3.11 -12.62
N THR A 247 -14.09 1.95 -12.23
CA THR A 247 -13.04 1.24 -12.97
C THR A 247 -13.52 0.91 -14.39
N VAL A 248 -14.68 0.28 -14.51
CA VAL A 248 -15.27 -0.09 -15.80
C VAL A 248 -15.59 1.13 -16.66
N GLU A 249 -16.21 2.16 -16.08
CA GLU A 249 -16.54 3.41 -16.79
C GLU A 249 -15.29 4.12 -17.32
N ARG A 250 -14.25 4.26 -16.48
CA ARG A 250 -12.98 4.87 -16.89
C ARG A 250 -12.35 4.11 -18.06
N ARG A 251 -12.23 2.79 -17.92
CA ARG A 251 -11.59 1.96 -18.93
C ARG A 251 -12.39 1.91 -20.24
N ALA A 252 -13.72 1.81 -20.15
CA ALA A 252 -14.59 1.87 -21.33
C ALA A 252 -14.43 3.20 -22.08
N ASN A 253 -14.40 4.33 -21.37
CA ASN A 253 -14.18 5.63 -21.98
C ASN A 253 -12.81 5.71 -22.66
N GLU A 254 -11.74 5.21 -22.03
CA GLU A 254 -10.41 5.16 -22.63
C GLU A 254 -10.42 4.40 -23.97
N VAL A 255 -11.01 3.20 -23.98
CA VAL A 255 -11.08 2.34 -25.18
C VAL A 255 -11.95 2.95 -26.29
N ILE A 256 -13.04 3.65 -25.93
CA ILE A 256 -13.97 4.24 -26.90
C ILE A 256 -13.40 5.54 -27.49
N GLU A 257 -12.82 6.39 -26.65
CA GLU A 257 -12.31 7.71 -27.05
C GLU A 257 -10.95 7.61 -27.77
N ASN A 258 -10.16 6.58 -27.48
CA ASN A 258 -8.84 6.37 -28.07
C ASN A 258 -8.81 5.11 -28.94
N SER A 259 -8.90 5.27 -30.27
CA SER A 259 -8.85 4.17 -31.22
C SER A 259 -7.53 3.38 -31.23
N ASP A 260 -6.47 3.94 -30.65
CA ASP A 260 -5.15 3.31 -30.51
C ASP A 260 -4.92 2.76 -29.09
N ALA A 261 -5.94 2.75 -28.22
CA ALA A 261 -5.84 2.16 -26.89
C ALA A 261 -5.48 0.66 -26.99
N GLU A 262 -4.38 0.28 -26.34
CA GLU A 262 -3.98 -1.12 -26.26
C GLU A 262 -4.86 -1.84 -25.24
N MET A 263 -5.40 -3.00 -25.64
CA MET A 263 -6.17 -3.84 -24.74
C MET A 263 -5.24 -4.51 -23.73
N TYR A 264 -5.65 -4.55 -22.47
CA TYR A 264 -4.92 -5.23 -21.39
C TYR A 264 -4.88 -6.74 -21.60
N PHE A 265 -5.89 -7.30 -22.27
CA PHE A 265 -5.96 -8.73 -22.57
C PHE A 265 -6.87 -9.04 -23.75
N ASP A 266 -6.69 -10.24 -24.31
CA ASP A 266 -7.52 -10.76 -25.39
C ASP A 266 -8.99 -10.86 -24.95
N GLY A 267 -9.88 -10.20 -25.69
CA GLY A 267 -11.33 -10.20 -25.42
C GLY A 267 -11.82 -9.11 -24.46
N GLU A 268 -10.94 -8.18 -24.04
CA GLU A 268 -11.31 -7.08 -23.13
C GLU A 268 -12.51 -6.26 -23.66
N ASP A 269 -12.65 -6.08 -24.97
CA ASP A 269 -13.76 -5.31 -25.56
C ASP A 269 -15.14 -5.95 -25.30
N GLN A 270 -15.20 -7.29 -25.33
CA GLN A 270 -16.41 -8.02 -24.99
C GLN A 270 -16.65 -7.97 -23.48
N THR A 271 -15.62 -8.23 -22.68
CA THR A 271 -15.69 -8.17 -21.21
C THR A 271 -16.17 -6.81 -20.72
N LEU A 272 -15.66 -5.70 -21.27
CA LEU A 272 -16.09 -4.35 -20.92
C LEU A 272 -17.58 -4.13 -21.21
N ARG A 273 -18.11 -4.65 -22.32
CA ARG A 273 -19.54 -4.53 -22.62
C ARG A 273 -20.41 -5.28 -21.62
N GLU A 274 -20.00 -6.48 -21.23
CA GLU A 274 -20.70 -7.31 -20.25
C GLU A 274 -20.68 -6.62 -18.87
N LEU A 275 -19.53 -6.10 -18.44
CA LEU A 275 -19.38 -5.35 -17.20
C LEU A 275 -20.16 -4.03 -17.20
N MET A 276 -20.21 -3.31 -18.33
CA MET A 276 -21.00 -2.10 -18.44
C MET A 276 -22.51 -2.37 -18.29
N GLU A 277 -23.00 -3.49 -18.84
CA GLU A 277 -24.39 -3.92 -18.66
C GLU A 277 -24.66 -4.26 -17.19
N GLU A 278 -23.76 -5.00 -16.55
CA GLU A 278 -23.85 -5.37 -15.13
C GLU A 278 -23.90 -4.15 -14.20
N HIS A 279 -23.14 -3.10 -14.51
CA HIS A 279 -23.10 -1.85 -13.75
C HIS A 279 -24.11 -0.79 -14.19
N GLU A 280 -25.01 -1.14 -15.13
CA GLU A 280 -25.99 -0.22 -15.70
C GLU A 280 -25.36 1.07 -16.29
N ILE A 281 -24.13 0.97 -16.82
CA ILE A 281 -23.40 2.07 -17.45
C ILE A 281 -23.92 2.25 -18.88
N THR A 282 -24.40 3.45 -19.20
CA THR A 282 -24.83 3.81 -20.56
C THR A 282 -23.81 4.75 -21.18
N VAL A 283 -23.34 4.43 -22.38
CA VAL A 283 -22.46 5.29 -23.20
C VAL A 283 -23.22 5.91 -24.36
#